data_AF-A0A160GHS8-F1
#
_entry.id   AF-A0A160GHS8-F1
#
_cell.length_a   1.000
_cell.length_b   1.000
_cell.length_c   1.000
_cell.angle_alpha   90.00
_cell.angle_beta   90.00
_cell.angle_gamma   90.00
#
_symmetry.space_group_name_H-M   'P 1'
#
loop_
_entity.id
_entity.type
_entity.pdbx_description
1 polymer ?
#
loop_
_entity_poly.entity_id
_entity_poly.type
_entity_poly.pdbx_seq_one_letter_code
_entity_poly.pdbx_strand_id
1 'polypeptide(L)'
;MIDFYSNNKYDVSKAKYLMQNIFCLDEEKIFVCQLCELSEILIDDDIECLCVISDVCGSVKSLLQIYRAEIYLSVFLDKLKHFSEYHNDTFFVPYDDFNGYYKISGNSEIQEVSLNEEKSNDDKIVF
;
A
#
# COMPACT_ATOMS: atom_id res chain seq x y z
N MET A 1 -8.57 -6.14 -5.61
CA MET A 1 -8.23 -5.31 -4.43
C MET A 1 -6.75 -5.49 -4.18
N ILE A 2 -6.02 -4.41 -3.98
CA ILE A 2 -4.58 -4.46 -3.67
C ILE A 2 -4.41 -3.85 -2.29
N ASP A 3 -3.89 -4.63 -1.36
CA ASP A 3 -3.55 -4.16 -0.01
C ASP A 3 -2.05 -3.94 0.07
N PHE A 4 -1.63 -2.89 0.78
CA PHE A 4 -0.22 -2.70 1.10
C PHE A 4 -0.05 -1.84 2.34
N TYR A 5 1.03 -2.09 3.08
CA TYR A 5 1.36 -1.37 4.30
C TYR A 5 2.48 -0.38 4.05
N SER A 6 2.50 0.70 4.84
CA SER A 6 3.61 1.65 4.89
C SER A 6 4.12 1.81 6.33
N ASN A 7 5.43 1.99 6.46
CA ASN A 7 6.06 2.43 7.71
C ASN A 7 5.75 3.88 8.07
N ASN A 8 5.19 4.66 7.14
CA ASN A 8 4.81 6.04 7.34
C ASN A 8 3.31 6.20 7.53
N LYS A 9 2.92 7.24 8.27
CA LYS A 9 1.51 7.60 8.46
C LYS A 9 0.99 8.35 7.25
N TYR A 10 -0.12 7.86 6.69
CA TYR A 10 -0.83 8.45 5.56
C TYR A 10 -2.09 9.16 6.04
N ASP A 11 -2.27 10.39 5.57
CA ASP A 11 -3.55 11.09 5.57
C ASP A 11 -4.14 11.06 4.15
N VAL A 12 -5.36 11.59 4.01
CA VAL A 12 -6.09 11.63 2.72
C VAL A 12 -5.26 12.30 1.63
N SER A 13 -4.60 13.42 1.93
CA SER A 13 -3.82 14.19 0.95
C SER A 13 -2.59 13.43 0.49
N LYS A 14 -1.82 12.82 1.41
CA LYS A 14 -0.65 12.01 1.07
C LYS A 14 -1.04 10.76 0.28
N ALA A 15 -2.13 10.10 0.66
CA ALA A 15 -2.60 8.92 -0.05
C ALA A 15 -3.09 9.28 -1.46
N LYS A 16 -3.82 10.39 -1.63
CA LYS A 16 -4.18 10.90 -2.96
C LYS A 16 -2.94 11.13 -3.81
N TYR A 17 -1.94 11.82 -3.27
CA TYR A 17 -0.69 12.07 -3.99
C TYR A 17 0.02 10.77 -4.39
N LEU A 18 0.07 9.77 -3.49
CA LEU A 18 0.61 8.46 -3.80
C LEU A 18 -0.18 7.79 -4.95
N MET A 19 -1.51 7.78 -4.87
CA MET A 19 -2.39 7.18 -5.89
C MET A 19 -2.23 7.87 -7.25
N GLN A 20 -2.09 9.20 -7.30
CA GLN A 20 -1.81 9.94 -8.54
C GLN A 20 -0.53 9.44 -9.21
N ASN A 21 0.53 9.23 -8.43
CA ASN A 21 1.82 8.77 -8.97
C ASN A 21 1.77 7.30 -9.41
N ILE A 22 1.14 6.43 -8.61
CA ILE A 22 1.02 5.00 -8.94
C ILE A 22 0.11 4.79 -10.15
N PHE A 23 -1.03 5.47 -10.24
CA PHE A 23 -2.02 5.19 -11.29
C PHE A 23 -1.96 6.16 -12.47
N CYS A 24 -1.16 7.23 -12.38
CA CYS A 24 -1.11 8.31 -13.39
C CYS A 24 -2.51 8.89 -13.65
N LEU A 25 -3.29 9.08 -12.58
CA LEU A 25 -4.64 9.63 -12.62
C LEU A 25 -4.65 11.07 -12.13
N ASP A 26 -5.59 11.85 -12.65
CA ASP A 26 -5.90 13.18 -12.14
C ASP A 26 -6.54 13.11 -10.75
N GLU A 27 -6.38 14.16 -9.94
CA GLU A 27 -6.88 14.18 -8.55
C GLU A 27 -8.39 13.90 -8.44
N GLU A 28 -9.16 14.42 -9.39
CA GLU A 28 -10.62 14.31 -9.45
C GLU A 28 -11.09 12.87 -9.69
N LYS A 29 -10.24 12.02 -10.27
CA LYS A 29 -10.52 10.60 -10.50
C LYS A 29 -10.17 9.70 -9.32
N ILE A 30 -9.66 10.29 -8.24
CA ILE A 30 -9.16 9.57 -7.08
C ILE A 30 -9.98 9.94 -5.85
N PHE A 31 -10.67 8.94 -5.30
CA PHE A 31 -11.33 9.04 -4.03
C PHE A 31 -10.51 8.33 -2.95
N VAL A 32 -10.33 9.02 -1.81
CA VAL A 32 -9.61 8.49 -0.66
C VAL A 32 -10.42 8.77 0.60
N CYS A 33 -10.63 7.75 1.42
CA CYS A 33 -11.32 7.87 2.71
C CYS A 33 -10.66 7.02 3.78
N GLN A 34 -11.07 7.23 5.03
CA GLN A 34 -10.73 6.33 6.12
C GLN A 34 -11.63 5.09 6.10
N LEU A 35 -11.15 3.98 6.65
CA LEU A 35 -11.91 2.73 6.73
C LEU A 35 -13.24 2.90 7.47
N CYS A 36 -13.29 3.74 8.51
CA CYS A 36 -14.52 4.02 9.24
C CYS A 36 -15.58 4.76 8.41
N GLU A 37 -15.21 5.37 7.29
CA GLU A 37 -16.11 6.13 6.42
C GLU A 37 -16.60 5.29 5.23
N LEU A 38 -15.97 4.14 4.95
CA LEU A 38 -16.21 3.34 3.75
C LEU A 38 -17.68 2.91 3.56
N SER A 39 -18.39 2.65 4.66
CA SER A 39 -19.82 2.26 4.60
C SER A 39 -20.76 3.42 4.30
N GLU A 40 -20.29 4.66 4.41
CA GLU A 40 -21.12 5.88 4.32
C GLU A 40 -20.97 6.59 2.97
N ILE A 41 -20.02 6.14 2.13
CA ILE A 41 -19.70 6.81 0.86
C ILE A 41 -20.49 6.23 -0.32
N LEU A 42 -20.94 7.13 -1.19
CA LEU A 42 -21.39 6.83 -2.54
C LEU A 42 -20.30 7.30 -3.49
N ILE A 43 -19.77 6.38 -4.29
CA ILE A 43 -18.67 6.65 -5.21
C ILE A 43 -19.25 6.92 -6.59
N ASP A 44 -18.82 8.02 -7.19
CA ASP A 44 -19.19 8.39 -8.55
C ASP A 44 -18.60 7.39 -9.57
N ASP A 45 -19.29 7.17 -10.67
CA ASP A 45 -18.83 6.31 -11.76
C ASP A 45 -17.54 6.86 -12.39
N ASP A 46 -17.34 8.18 -12.35
CA ASP A 46 -16.15 8.86 -12.88
C ASP A 46 -14.87 8.63 -12.03
N ILE A 47 -14.98 8.10 -10.81
CA ILE A 47 -13.82 7.79 -9.95
C ILE A 47 -13.14 6.51 -10.44
N GLU A 48 -11.92 6.63 -10.95
CA GLU A 48 -11.14 5.47 -11.41
C GLU A 48 -10.35 4.79 -10.29
N CYS A 49 -10.04 5.51 -9.20
CA CYS A 49 -9.32 4.98 -8.05
C CYS A 49 -10.05 5.18 -6.72
N LEU A 50 -10.34 4.09 -6.01
CA LEU A 50 -10.77 4.12 -4.60
C LEU A 50 -9.68 3.55 -3.71
N CYS A 51 -9.10 4.38 -2.85
CA CYS A 51 -8.16 3.96 -1.81
C CYS A 51 -8.73 4.20 -0.42
N VAL A 52 -8.64 3.20 0.44
CA VAL A 52 -9.09 3.27 1.84
C VAL A 52 -7.87 3.21 2.74
N ILE A 53 -7.80 4.12 3.71
CA ILE A 53 -6.72 4.20 4.68
C ILE A 53 -7.19 3.61 6.00
N SER A 54 -6.34 2.81 6.64
CA SER A 54 -6.49 2.39 8.03
C SER A 54 -5.21 2.65 8.81
N ASP A 55 -5.32 3.28 9.98
CA ASP A 55 -4.23 3.35 10.94
C ASP A 55 -3.96 1.95 11.53
N VAL A 56 -2.70 1.54 11.58
CA VAL A 56 -2.28 0.27 12.18
C VAL A 56 -1.23 0.50 13.27
N CYS A 57 -1.22 -0.38 14.27
CA CYS A 57 -0.24 -0.36 15.35
C CYS A 57 1.00 -1.18 14.98
N GLY A 58 2.15 -0.85 15.58
CA GLY A 58 3.40 -1.58 15.40
C GLY A 58 4.44 -0.86 14.54
N SER A 59 5.25 -1.65 13.81
CA SER A 59 6.34 -1.15 12.96
C SER A 59 5.85 -0.50 11.67
N VAL A 60 4.69 -0.94 11.17
CA VAL A 60 3.91 -0.25 10.13
C VAL A 60 2.97 0.76 10.78
N LYS A 61 2.59 1.80 10.04
CA LYS A 61 1.74 2.90 10.53
C LYS A 61 0.44 3.05 9.78
N SER A 62 0.41 2.65 8.51
CA SER A 62 -0.80 2.71 7.68
C SER A 62 -0.95 1.44 6.85
N LEU A 63 -2.19 0.98 6.72
CA LEU A 63 -2.64 0.07 5.68
C LEU A 63 -3.39 0.90 4.63
N LEU A 64 -3.02 0.75 3.37
CA LEU A 64 -3.71 1.32 2.22
C LEU A 64 -4.32 0.19 1.40
N GLN A 65 -5.61 0.29 1.11
CA GLN A 65 -6.37 -0.72 0.39
C GLN A 65 -7.00 -0.11 -0.86
N ILE A 66 -6.62 -0.62 -2.02
CA ILE A 66 -7.10 -0.16 -3.32
C ILE A 66 -8.24 -1.07 -3.76
N TYR A 67 -9.46 -0.55 -3.71
CA TYR A 67 -10.69 -1.27 -4.05
C TYR A 67 -11.04 -1.18 -5.53
N ARG A 68 -10.69 -0.07 -6.17
CA ARG A 68 -10.94 0.21 -7.58
C ARG A 68 -9.66 0.81 -8.16
N ALA A 69 -9.06 0.12 -9.13
CA ALA A 69 -8.03 0.57 -10.08
C ALA A 69 -7.51 -0.67 -10.83
N GLU A 70 -7.14 -0.52 -12.11
CA GLU A 70 -6.52 -1.58 -12.89
C GLU A 70 -5.01 -1.35 -13.03
N ILE A 71 -4.20 -2.27 -12.51
CA ILE A 71 -2.75 -2.26 -12.68
C ILE A 71 -2.20 -3.68 -12.57
N TYR A 72 -1.18 -4.00 -13.37
CA TYR A 72 -0.42 -5.25 -13.18
C TYR A 72 0.44 -5.15 -11.94
N LEU A 73 0.51 -6.22 -11.14
CA LEU A 73 1.27 -6.23 -9.88
C LEU A 73 2.73 -5.80 -10.08
N SER A 74 3.41 -6.29 -11.11
CA SER A 74 4.80 -5.89 -11.41
C SER A 74 4.95 -4.38 -11.61
N VAL A 75 4.02 -3.77 -12.36
CA VAL A 75 4.01 -2.32 -12.60
C VAL A 75 3.70 -1.54 -11.32
N PHE A 76 2.79 -2.06 -10.49
CA PHE A 76 2.48 -1.48 -9.18
C PHE A 76 3.70 -1.47 -8.26
N LEU A 77 4.40 -2.61 -8.15
CA LEU A 77 5.61 -2.73 -7.33
C LEU A 77 6.73 -1.80 -7.83
N ASP A 78 6.95 -1.72 -9.15
CA ASP A 78 7.94 -0.82 -9.74
C ASP A 78 7.62 0.66 -9.45
N LYS A 79 6.34 1.05 -9.50
CA LYS A 79 5.94 2.43 -9.18
C LYS A 79 6.05 2.75 -7.70
N LEU A 80 5.71 1.82 -6.81
CA LEU A 80 5.96 1.96 -5.38
C LEU A 80 7.45 2.09 -5.07
N LYS A 81 8.29 1.32 -5.76
CA LYS A 81 9.75 1.40 -5.67
C LYS A 81 10.24 2.80 -6.04
N HIS A 82 9.83 3.32 -7.19
CA HIS A 82 10.19 4.67 -7.58
C HIS A 82 9.72 5.71 -6.55
N PHE A 83 8.49 5.60 -6.06
CA PHE A 83 8.00 6.51 -5.03
C PHE A 83 8.84 6.43 -3.73
N SER A 84 9.19 5.21 -3.31
CA SER A 84 10.02 4.94 -2.14
C SER A 84 11.40 5.59 -2.22
N GLU A 85 12.04 5.57 -3.40
CA GLU A 85 13.35 6.21 -3.64
C GLU A 85 13.32 7.73 -3.38
N TYR A 86 12.21 8.41 -3.70
CA TYR A 86 12.10 9.86 -3.53
C TYR A 86 11.61 10.28 -2.14
N HIS A 87 10.76 9.48 -1.51
CA HIS A 87 10.05 9.86 -0.29
C HIS A 87 10.56 9.15 0.98
N ASN A 88 11.50 8.22 0.85
CA ASN A 88 12.04 7.41 1.96
C ASN A 88 10.93 6.63 2.71
N ASP A 89 9.89 6.23 1.97
CA ASP A 89 8.84 5.34 2.44
C ASP A 89 9.30 3.89 2.31
N THR A 90 8.88 3.02 3.22
CA THR A 90 9.01 1.56 3.04
C THR A 90 7.62 0.96 2.91
N PHE A 91 7.39 0.23 1.82
CA PHE A 91 6.13 -0.44 1.55
C PHE A 91 6.25 -1.95 1.72
N PHE A 92 5.15 -2.57 2.14
CA PHE A 92 5.04 -4.02 2.28
C PHE A 92 3.77 -4.47 1.56
N VAL A 93 3.92 -5.26 0.50
CA VAL A 93 2.80 -5.74 -0.32
C VAL A 93 2.68 -7.25 -0.12
N PRO A 94 1.63 -7.75 0.57
CA PRO A 94 1.44 -9.19 0.75
C PRO A 94 1.26 -9.89 -0.59
N TYR A 95 1.71 -11.13 -0.67
CA TYR A 95 1.39 -12.00 -1.80
C TYR A 95 -0.08 -12.42 -1.76
N ASP A 96 -0.64 -12.76 -2.92
CA ASP A 96 -2.04 -13.19 -3.05
C ASP A 96 -2.35 -14.46 -2.24
N ASP A 97 -1.36 -15.32 -2.00
CA ASP A 97 -1.49 -16.54 -1.22
C ASP A 97 -1.10 -16.39 0.25
N PHE A 98 -0.78 -15.15 0.68
CA PHE A 98 -0.38 -14.79 2.04
C PHE A 98 0.81 -15.59 2.59
N ASN A 99 1.65 -16.18 1.72
CA ASN A 99 2.82 -16.94 2.16
C ASN A 99 4.07 -16.06 2.36
N GLY A 100 3.97 -14.77 2.04
CA GLY A 100 5.07 -13.83 2.01
C GLY A 100 4.61 -12.41 1.65
N TYR A 101 5.59 -11.52 1.49
CA TYR A 101 5.37 -10.14 1.06
C TYR A 101 6.56 -9.58 0.28
N TYR A 102 6.27 -8.62 -0.60
CA TYR A 102 7.27 -7.76 -1.21
C TYR A 102 7.61 -6.62 -0.25
N LYS A 103 8.87 -6.49 0.13
CA LYS A 103 9.40 -5.33 0.84
C LYS A 103 10.06 -4.38 -0.14
N ILE A 104 9.63 -3.13 -0.12
CA ILE A 104 10.09 -2.08 -1.02
C ILE A 104 10.67 -0.97 -0.17
N SER A 105 11.98 -0.75 -0.25
CA SER A 105 12.67 0.35 0.45
C SER A 105 13.44 1.22 -0.54
N GLY A 106 13.76 2.46 -0.14
CA GLY A 106 14.36 3.49 -1.00
C GLY A 106 15.77 3.20 -1.51
N ASN A 107 16.28 1.98 -1.32
CA ASN A 107 17.56 1.48 -1.82
C ASN A 107 17.44 0.72 -3.15
N SER A 108 16.38 0.95 -3.92
CA SER A 108 16.19 0.44 -5.28
C SER A 108 16.08 -1.08 -5.45
N GLU A 109 15.74 -1.83 -4.39
CA GLU A 109 15.50 -3.27 -4.48
C GLU A 109 14.13 -3.64 -3.93
N ILE A 110 13.41 -4.47 -4.70
CA ILE A 110 12.21 -5.18 -4.22
C ILE A 110 12.71 -6.50 -3.64
N GLN A 111 12.46 -6.72 -2.36
CA GLN A 111 12.85 -7.94 -1.66
C GLN A 111 11.63 -8.83 -1.47
N GLU A 112 11.71 -10.07 -1.93
CA GLU A 112 10.73 -11.11 -1.66
C GLU A 112 11.01 -11.73 -0.29
N VAL A 113 10.03 -11.69 0.63
CA VAL A 113 10.18 -12.22 1.99
C VAL A 113 9.15 -13.31 2.23
N SER A 114 9.62 -14.54 2.46
CA SER A 114 8.77 -15.71 2.75
C SER A 114 8.52 -15.85 4.25
N LEU A 115 7.24 -15.98 4.66
CA LEU A 115 6.88 -16.18 6.07
C LEU A 115 7.26 -17.58 6.60
N ASN A 116 7.43 -18.55 5.69
CA ASN A 116 7.81 -19.91 6.06
C ASN A 116 9.30 -20.06 6.43
N GLU A 117 10.15 -19.09 6.08
CA GLU A 117 11.59 -19.14 6.35
C GLU A 117 11.96 -18.57 7.74
N GLU A 118 11.07 -17.82 8.39
CA GLU A 118 11.29 -17.23 9.73
C GLU A 118 11.21 -18.23 10.89
N LYS A 119 10.87 -19.52 10.66
CA LYS A 119 10.84 -20.53 11.73
C LYS A 119 12.21 -21.09 12.13
N SER A 120 13.31 -20.59 11.57
CA SER A 120 14.65 -21.17 11.81
C SER A 120 15.60 -20.33 12.65
N ASN A 121 15.23 -19.11 13.07
CA ASN A 121 16.07 -18.31 13.98
C ASN A 121 15.21 -17.66 15.07
N ASP A 122 15.48 -18.04 16.31
CA ASP A 122 14.94 -17.47 17.55
C ASP A 122 14.95 -15.93 17.53
N ASP A 123 13.77 -15.30 17.65
CA ASP A 123 13.40 -14.41 18.76
C ASP A 123 12.09 -13.65 18.48
N LYS A 124 11.08 -13.93 19.32
CA LYS A 124 9.85 -13.16 19.60
C LYS A 124 9.37 -12.13 18.57
N ILE A 125 8.35 -12.51 17.80
CA ILE A 125 7.43 -11.55 17.16
C ILE A 125 6.23 -11.35 18.09
N VAL A 126 6.04 -10.13 18.57
CA VAL A 126 4.79 -9.67 19.23
C VAL A 126 4.03 -8.84 18.19
N PHE A 127 2.80 -9.27 17.87
CA PHE A 127 1.85 -8.53 17.04
C PHE A 127 1.45 -7.20 17.69
#